data_AF-A0A2V9GB96-F1
#
_entry.id   AF-A0A2V9GB96-F1
#
_cell.length_a   1.000
_cell.length_b   1.000
_cell.length_c   1.000
_cell.angle_alpha   90.00
_cell.angle_beta   90.00
_cell.angle_gamma   90.00
#
_symmetry.space_group_name_H-M   'P 1'
#
loop_
_entity.id
_entity.type
_entity.pdbx_description
1 polymer ?
#
loop_
_entity_poly.entity_id
_entity_poly.type
_entity_poly.pdbx_seq_one_letter_code
_entity_poly.pdbx_strand_id
1 'polypeptide(L)'
;MNDSMRRVAAVLLVILGGAALWWADSGAAGSASANDAMVATMAAARERAAANDSRLKGALRFEQGGWIYVHLEGPPGAMGYQHGYLLAPEIEDAFAAVSAGMRHSTKRDWEFFRRAAREMLWPKIDTEYQQELQGIVEGLRARTGSKLDVDDIVAFNAFEELPDYYVPWLNKQQKTGLAPDLKSPGNCSAFVATGSWTKDGQIVMAHNNWTSYRNGERWRIVFDIAPKNGYRILMDGFPGVIASDDDFGINSDGLMVTETT
;
A
#
# COMPACT_ATOMS: atom_id res chain seq x y z
N MET A 1 -25.27 39.06 -50.82
CA MET A 1 -25.85 38.84 -49.48
C MET A 1 -25.10 39.75 -48.51
N ASN A 2 -25.76 40.76 -47.93
CA ASN A 2 -25.08 41.76 -47.10
C ASN A 2 -24.67 41.20 -45.73
N ASP A 3 -23.63 41.79 -45.13
CA ASP A 3 -22.90 41.28 -43.97
C ASP A 3 -23.79 41.05 -42.72
N SER A 4 -24.90 41.79 -42.63
CA SER A 4 -25.94 41.59 -41.60
C SER A 4 -26.66 40.24 -41.71
N MET A 5 -26.95 39.76 -42.94
CA MET A 5 -27.56 38.44 -43.16
C MET A 5 -26.61 37.28 -42.85
N ARG A 6 -25.30 37.48 -42.99
CA ARG A 6 -24.30 36.45 -42.63
C ARG A 6 -24.18 36.28 -41.12
N ARG A 7 -24.27 37.37 -40.35
CA ARG A 7 -24.24 37.32 -38.88
C ARG A 7 -25.52 36.70 -38.31
N VAL A 8 -26.68 36.98 -38.89
CA VAL A 8 -27.95 36.35 -38.48
C VAL A 8 -27.96 34.84 -38.81
N ALA A 9 -27.44 34.44 -39.98
CA ALA A 9 -27.30 33.02 -40.33
C ALA A 9 -26.31 32.28 -39.42
N ALA A 10 -25.20 32.91 -39.01
CA ALA A 10 -24.23 32.31 -38.09
C ALA A 10 -24.78 32.14 -36.66
N VAL A 11 -25.57 33.09 -36.16
CA VAL A 11 -26.20 32.99 -34.83
C VAL A 11 -27.32 31.93 -34.82
N LEU A 12 -28.09 31.80 -35.90
CA LEU A 12 -29.10 30.75 -36.04
C LEU A 12 -28.50 29.34 -36.12
N LEU A 13 -27.32 29.17 -36.72
CA LEU A 13 -26.60 27.89 -36.75
C LEU A 13 -26.07 27.46 -35.37
N VAL A 14 -25.66 28.40 -34.51
CA VAL A 14 -25.22 28.10 -33.14
C VAL A 14 -26.41 27.76 -32.23
N ILE A 15 -27.55 28.42 -32.41
CA ILE A 15 -28.77 28.14 -31.62
C ILE A 15 -29.43 26.83 -32.06
N LEU A 16 -29.45 26.51 -33.36
CA LEU A 16 -29.97 25.23 -33.85
C LEU A 16 -29.00 24.07 -33.57
N GLY A 17 -27.69 24.30 -33.57
CA GLY A 17 -26.69 23.32 -33.13
C GLY A 17 -26.80 23.01 -31.62
N GLY A 18 -27.03 24.02 -30.79
CA GLY A 18 -27.25 23.86 -29.35
C GLY A 18 -28.57 23.17 -28.99
N ALA A 19 -29.65 23.45 -29.74
CA ALA A 19 -30.95 22.80 -29.51
C ALA A 19 -30.99 21.34 -30.00
N ALA A 20 -30.25 20.99 -31.07
CA ALA A 20 -30.09 19.61 -31.50
C ALA A 20 -29.23 18.76 -30.52
N LEU A 21 -28.32 19.41 -29.78
CA LEU A 21 -27.54 18.78 -28.71
C LEU A 21 -28.31 18.64 -27.39
N TRP A 22 -29.42 19.35 -27.20
CA TRP A 22 -30.29 19.22 -26.02
C TRP A 22 -31.42 18.19 -26.19
N TRP A 23 -31.63 17.67 -27.40
CA TRP A 23 -32.59 16.59 -27.69
C TRP A 23 -31.91 15.26 -28.03
N ALA A 24 -30.61 15.14 -27.76
CA ALA A 24 -29.85 13.89 -27.83
C ALA A 24 -29.23 13.50 -26.48
N ASP A 25 -29.69 14.11 -25.37
CA ASP A 25 -29.27 13.73 -24.01
C ASP A 25 -30.32 12.83 -23.35
N SER A 26 -30.48 11.65 -23.94
CA SER A 26 -30.98 10.46 -23.23
C SER A 26 -29.86 9.41 -23.21
N GLY A 27 -28.67 9.84 -22.80
CA GLY A 27 -27.44 9.08 -22.99
C GLY A 27 -26.50 9.09 -21.80
N ALA A 28 -27.00 8.80 -20.59
CA ALA A 28 -26.14 8.57 -19.41
C ALA A 28 -25.04 7.51 -19.65
N ALA A 29 -25.21 6.63 -20.64
CA ALA A 29 -24.22 5.63 -21.04
C ALA A 29 -23.06 6.19 -21.90
N GLY A 30 -23.27 7.25 -22.68
CA GLY A 30 -22.26 7.80 -23.60
C GLY A 30 -21.21 8.67 -22.91
N SER A 31 -21.61 9.42 -21.88
CA SER A 31 -20.69 10.23 -21.06
C SER A 31 -19.85 9.37 -20.12
N ALA A 32 -20.41 8.29 -19.55
CA ALA A 32 -19.68 7.31 -18.77
C ALA A 32 -18.59 6.61 -19.60
N SER A 33 -18.93 6.12 -20.80
CA SER A 33 -17.97 5.47 -21.70
C SER A 33 -16.81 6.38 -22.13
N ALA A 34 -17.06 7.68 -22.35
CA ALA A 34 -16.01 8.63 -22.72
C ALA A 34 -15.09 8.95 -21.54
N ASN A 35 -15.65 9.06 -20.34
CA ASN A 35 -14.88 9.24 -19.11
C ASN A 35 -14.00 8.02 -18.81
N ASP A 36 -14.53 6.80 -18.96
CA ASP A 36 -13.79 5.56 -18.74
C ASP A 36 -12.61 5.42 -19.72
N ALA A 37 -12.83 5.74 -21.00
CA ALA A 37 -11.78 5.74 -22.02
C ALA A 37 -10.68 6.77 -21.72
N MET A 38 -11.07 7.96 -21.24
CA MET A 38 -10.13 8.99 -20.82
C MET A 38 -9.31 8.55 -19.60
N VAL A 39 -9.95 7.98 -18.58
CA VAL A 39 -9.29 7.44 -17.39
C VAL A 39 -8.29 6.33 -17.76
N ALA A 40 -8.70 5.38 -18.60
CA ALA A 40 -7.83 4.31 -19.08
C ALA A 40 -6.62 4.86 -19.87
N THR A 41 -6.84 5.86 -20.72
CA THR A 41 -5.77 6.52 -21.48
C THR A 41 -4.79 7.24 -20.55
N MET A 42 -5.28 7.94 -19.54
CA MET A 42 -4.45 8.59 -18.54
C MET A 42 -3.65 7.59 -17.69
N ALA A 43 -4.27 6.46 -17.31
CA ALA A 43 -3.60 5.38 -16.59
C ALA A 43 -2.47 4.76 -17.43
N ALA A 44 -2.74 4.43 -18.70
CA ALA A 44 -1.73 3.89 -19.61
C ALA A 44 -0.57 4.88 -19.88
N ALA A 45 -0.87 6.18 -19.97
CA ALA A 45 0.15 7.20 -20.12
C ALA A 45 1.05 7.33 -18.88
N ARG A 46 0.46 7.27 -17.67
CA ARG A 46 1.21 7.25 -16.40
C ARG A 46 2.07 6.01 -16.29
N GLU A 47 1.51 4.85 -16.59
CA GLU A 47 2.23 3.58 -16.58
C GLU A 47 3.44 3.63 -17.50
N ARG A 48 3.30 4.10 -18.74
CA ARG A 48 4.44 4.24 -19.67
C ARG A 48 5.47 5.26 -19.23
N ALA A 49 5.05 6.40 -18.69
CA ALA A 49 5.96 7.43 -18.21
C ALA A 49 6.77 6.94 -17.00
N ALA A 50 6.10 6.27 -16.06
CA ALA A 50 6.71 5.76 -14.85
C ALA A 50 7.52 4.47 -15.07
N ALA A 51 7.16 3.62 -16.05
CA ALA A 51 7.94 2.44 -16.41
C ALA A 51 9.36 2.77 -16.91
N ASN A 52 9.59 4.02 -17.35
CA ASN A 52 10.90 4.52 -17.74
C ASN A 52 11.64 5.22 -16.58
N ASP A 53 11.06 5.29 -15.37
CA ASP A 53 11.74 5.84 -14.20
C ASP A 53 12.94 4.95 -13.84
N SER A 54 14.13 5.56 -13.78
CA SER A 54 15.37 4.85 -13.48
C SER A 54 15.35 4.09 -12.16
N ARG A 55 14.48 4.48 -11.21
CA ARG A 55 14.30 3.80 -9.93
C ARG A 55 13.62 2.44 -10.06
N LEU A 56 12.93 2.14 -11.16
CA LEU A 56 12.37 0.80 -11.41
C LEU A 56 13.39 -0.17 -12.02
N LYS A 57 14.58 0.30 -12.36
CA LYS A 57 15.61 -0.57 -12.95
C LYS A 57 16.02 -1.65 -11.93
N GLY A 58 15.88 -2.91 -12.33
CA GLY A 58 16.19 -4.08 -11.50
C GLY A 58 14.97 -4.63 -10.77
N ALA A 59 13.95 -3.82 -10.53
CA ALA A 59 12.73 -4.24 -9.84
C ALA A 59 11.91 -5.22 -10.68
N LEU A 60 11.26 -6.18 -10.01
CA LEU A 60 10.49 -7.23 -10.67
C LEU A 60 9.22 -7.54 -9.86
N ARG A 61 8.13 -7.86 -10.56
CA ARG A 61 6.90 -8.40 -9.98
C ARG A 61 6.39 -9.57 -10.81
N PHE A 62 5.99 -10.66 -10.16
CA PHE A 62 5.21 -11.73 -10.79
C PHE A 62 4.33 -12.45 -9.77
N GLU A 63 3.36 -13.22 -10.26
CA GLU A 63 2.47 -14.01 -9.41
C GLU A 63 2.68 -15.50 -9.67
N GLN A 64 2.78 -16.29 -8.59
CA GLN A 64 2.95 -17.72 -8.68
C GLN A 64 2.38 -18.42 -7.44
N GLY A 65 1.54 -19.44 -7.64
CA GLY A 65 1.03 -20.27 -6.56
C GLY A 65 0.20 -19.51 -5.51
N GLY A 66 -0.46 -18.41 -5.90
CA GLY A 66 -1.23 -17.54 -4.99
C GLY A 66 -0.42 -16.40 -4.38
N TRP A 67 0.91 -16.43 -4.48
CA TRP A 67 1.80 -15.40 -3.97
C TRP A 67 2.11 -14.33 -5.02
N ILE A 68 2.34 -13.11 -4.57
CA ILE A 68 2.96 -12.05 -5.35
C ILE A 68 4.43 -11.97 -4.94
N TYR A 69 5.34 -12.28 -5.86
CA TYR A 69 6.76 -12.08 -5.66
C TYR A 69 7.15 -10.67 -6.10
N VAL A 70 7.93 -9.98 -5.27
CA VAL A 70 8.46 -8.65 -5.58
C VAL A 70 9.96 -8.61 -5.28
N HIS A 71 10.74 -8.25 -6.29
CA HIS A 71 12.15 -7.92 -6.11
C HIS A 71 12.32 -6.41 -6.00
N LEU A 72 12.95 -5.97 -4.92
CA LEU A 72 13.29 -4.57 -4.63
C LEU A 72 14.82 -4.43 -4.54
N GLU A 73 15.42 -3.43 -5.18
CA GLU A 73 16.86 -3.23 -5.18
C GLU A 73 17.27 -1.77 -5.09
N GLY A 74 18.32 -1.49 -4.30
CA GLY A 74 19.03 -0.23 -4.33
C GLY A 74 18.91 0.59 -3.04
N PRO A 75 19.06 1.93 -3.11
CA PRO A 75 18.94 2.77 -1.92
C PRO A 75 17.49 2.80 -1.40
N PRO A 76 17.28 3.14 -0.12
CA PRO A 76 15.97 3.02 0.55
C PRO A 76 14.82 3.70 -0.18
N GLY A 77 15.01 4.95 -0.61
CA GLY A 77 13.98 5.67 -1.39
C GLY A 77 13.66 5.05 -2.76
N ALA A 78 14.62 4.36 -3.39
CA ALA A 78 14.37 3.63 -4.64
C ALA A 78 13.60 2.33 -4.37
N MET A 79 13.99 1.56 -3.33
CA MET A 79 13.24 0.37 -2.92
C MET A 79 11.80 0.72 -2.53
N GLY A 80 11.62 1.79 -1.75
CA GLY A 80 10.30 2.31 -1.42
C GLY A 80 9.48 2.69 -2.66
N TYR A 81 10.10 3.40 -3.61
CA TYR A 81 9.44 3.73 -4.88
C TYR A 81 9.01 2.49 -5.66
N GLN A 82 9.88 1.49 -5.77
CA GLN A 82 9.58 0.21 -6.42
C GLN A 82 8.44 -0.52 -5.72
N HIS A 83 8.47 -0.60 -4.39
CA HIS A 83 7.42 -1.20 -3.56
C HIS A 83 6.08 -0.51 -3.84
N GLY A 84 6.02 0.81 -3.67
CA GLY A 84 4.81 1.60 -3.90
C GLY A 84 4.28 1.51 -5.33
N TYR A 85 5.18 1.40 -6.33
CA TYR A 85 4.80 1.33 -7.74
C TYR A 85 4.29 -0.06 -8.14
N LEU A 86 5.02 -1.11 -7.76
CA LEU A 86 4.72 -2.49 -8.16
C LEU A 86 3.50 -3.05 -7.44
N LEU A 87 3.26 -2.63 -6.19
CA LEU A 87 2.15 -3.10 -5.35
C LEU A 87 1.03 -2.06 -5.19
N ALA A 88 0.96 -1.03 -6.03
CA ALA A 88 0.02 0.08 -5.80
C ALA A 88 -1.44 -0.37 -5.62
N PRO A 89 -2.00 -1.27 -6.46
CA PRO A 89 -3.37 -1.77 -6.26
C PRO A 89 -3.53 -2.52 -4.94
N GLU A 90 -2.56 -3.35 -4.57
CA GLU A 90 -2.58 -4.14 -3.33
C GLU A 90 -2.47 -3.24 -2.09
N ILE A 91 -1.64 -2.20 -2.15
CA ILE A 91 -1.49 -1.22 -1.06
C ILE A 91 -2.79 -0.43 -0.86
N GLU A 92 -3.42 0.04 -1.95
CA GLU A 92 -4.66 0.80 -1.85
C GLU A 92 -5.83 -0.03 -1.29
N ASP A 93 -5.93 -1.30 -1.71
CA ASP A 93 -6.91 -2.25 -1.17
C ASP A 93 -6.63 -2.57 0.31
N ALA A 94 -5.38 -2.84 0.66
CA ALA A 94 -4.98 -3.14 2.03
C ALA A 94 -5.17 -1.97 2.97
N PHE A 95 -4.80 -0.76 2.55
CA PHE A 95 -5.04 0.47 3.28
C PHE A 95 -6.53 0.69 3.56
N ALA A 96 -7.41 0.46 2.58
CA ALA A 96 -8.85 0.58 2.76
C ALA A 96 -9.37 -0.41 3.82
N ALA A 97 -8.93 -1.67 3.77
CA ALA A 97 -9.34 -2.70 4.71
C ALA A 97 -8.85 -2.43 6.14
N VAL A 98 -7.56 -2.12 6.29
CA VAL A 98 -6.89 -1.85 7.57
C VAL A 98 -7.45 -0.58 8.21
N SER A 99 -7.53 0.52 7.47
CA SER A 99 -8.05 1.78 8.02
C SER A 99 -9.52 1.66 8.44
N ALA A 100 -10.33 0.84 7.75
CA ALA A 100 -11.69 0.53 8.18
C ALA A 100 -11.70 -0.32 9.47
N GLY A 101 -10.79 -1.30 9.58
CA GLY A 101 -10.62 -2.14 10.76
C GLY A 101 -10.23 -1.35 12.00
N MET A 102 -9.17 -0.53 11.89
CA MET A 102 -8.68 0.32 12.97
C MET A 102 -9.74 1.29 13.48
N ARG A 103 -10.48 1.96 12.58
CA ARG A 103 -11.60 2.84 12.96
C ARG A 103 -12.70 2.07 13.69
N HIS A 104 -13.03 0.87 13.22
CA HIS A 104 -14.06 0.04 13.81
C HIS A 104 -13.69 -0.45 15.22
N SER A 105 -12.47 -0.95 15.43
CA SER A 105 -12.04 -1.53 16.72
C SER A 105 -11.82 -0.45 17.78
N THR A 106 -11.18 0.66 17.42
CA THR A 106 -10.73 1.69 18.39
C THR A 106 -11.73 2.81 18.64
N LYS A 107 -12.72 2.96 17.75
CA LYS A 107 -13.63 4.13 17.67
C LYS A 107 -12.88 5.46 17.48
N ARG A 108 -11.65 5.44 16.99
CA ARG A 108 -10.88 6.62 16.57
C ARG A 108 -11.06 6.86 15.08
N ASP A 109 -11.06 8.14 14.66
CA ASP A 109 -11.03 8.49 13.25
C ASP A 109 -9.61 8.32 12.68
N TRP A 110 -9.46 8.48 11.36
CA TRP A 110 -8.14 8.32 10.73
C TRP A 110 -7.19 9.46 11.04
N GLU A 111 -7.73 10.66 11.26
CA GLU A 111 -6.92 11.83 11.61
C GLU A 111 -6.25 11.66 12.98
N PHE A 112 -6.85 10.93 13.91
CA PHE A 112 -6.18 10.49 15.13
C PHE A 112 -4.91 9.67 14.84
N PHE A 113 -4.98 8.68 13.95
CA PHE A 113 -3.84 7.83 13.60
C PHE A 113 -2.78 8.60 12.80
N ARG A 114 -3.19 9.45 11.86
CA ARG A 114 -2.26 10.34 11.14
C ARG A 114 -1.49 11.26 12.08
N ARG A 115 -2.15 11.84 13.08
CA ARG A 115 -1.46 12.65 14.10
C ARG A 115 -0.49 11.84 14.93
N ALA A 116 -0.88 10.63 15.37
CA ALA A 116 0.03 9.74 16.08
C ALA A 116 1.25 9.39 15.22
N ALA A 117 1.05 9.06 13.95
CA ALA A 117 2.12 8.82 13.00
C ALA A 117 3.06 10.03 12.88
N ARG A 118 2.52 11.23 12.63
CA ARG A 118 3.32 12.45 12.43
C ARG A 118 4.07 12.91 13.69
N GLU A 119 3.40 12.90 14.84
CA GLU A 119 3.90 13.54 16.06
C GLU A 119 4.70 12.58 16.94
N MET A 120 4.36 11.28 16.93
CA MET A 120 4.96 10.29 17.82
C MET A 120 5.91 9.33 17.11
N LEU A 121 5.52 8.82 15.93
CA LEU A 121 6.29 7.79 15.23
C LEU A 121 7.36 8.40 14.33
N TRP A 122 6.96 9.23 13.36
CA TRP A 122 7.83 9.81 12.34
C TRP A 122 9.14 10.40 12.88
N PRO A 123 9.15 11.20 13.96
CA PRO A 123 10.40 11.79 14.49
C PRO A 123 11.38 10.77 15.06
N LYS A 124 10.95 9.53 15.29
CA LYS A 124 11.74 8.43 15.87
C LYS A 124 12.07 7.33 14.86
N ILE A 125 11.51 7.39 13.66
CA ILE A 125 11.83 6.46 12.57
C ILE A 125 13.18 6.87 11.99
N ASP A 126 14.09 5.91 11.85
CA ASP A 126 15.42 6.16 11.28
C ASP A 126 15.32 6.69 9.84
N THR A 127 16.28 7.53 9.45
CA THR A 127 16.28 8.20 8.14
C THR A 127 16.19 7.23 6.96
N GLU A 128 16.73 6.03 7.10
CA GLU A 128 16.66 4.98 6.08
C GLU A 128 15.20 4.59 5.79
N TYR A 129 14.45 4.26 6.83
CA TYR A 129 13.04 3.91 6.73
C TYR A 129 12.16 5.10 6.36
N GLN A 130 12.48 6.31 6.82
CA GLN A 130 11.79 7.53 6.36
C GLN A 130 11.89 7.69 4.84
N GLN A 131 13.08 7.45 4.26
CA GLN A 131 13.28 7.51 2.81
C GLN A 131 12.49 6.43 2.08
N GLU A 132 12.45 5.20 2.62
CA GLU A 132 11.68 4.11 2.04
C GLU A 132 10.17 4.39 2.05
N LEU A 133 9.61 4.80 3.19
CA LEU A 133 8.18 5.14 3.33
C LEU A 133 7.80 6.32 2.42
N GLN A 134 8.67 7.32 2.29
CA GLN A 134 8.47 8.42 1.35
C GLN A 134 8.52 7.93 -0.11
N GLY A 135 9.41 6.98 -0.41
CA GLY A 135 9.47 6.29 -1.69
C GLY A 135 8.16 5.59 -2.04
N ILE A 136 7.55 4.87 -1.09
CA ILE A 136 6.26 4.19 -1.30
C ILE A 136 5.19 5.19 -1.76
N VAL A 137 5.09 6.36 -1.09
CA VAL A 137 4.17 7.43 -1.48
C VAL A 137 4.42 7.91 -2.91
N GLU A 138 5.67 8.07 -3.31
CA GLU A 138 6.03 8.48 -4.66
C GLU A 138 5.69 7.41 -5.72
N GLY A 139 5.94 6.13 -5.40
CA GLY A 139 5.61 4.99 -6.24
C GLY A 139 4.10 4.86 -6.47
N LEU A 140 3.31 4.96 -5.40
CA LEU A 140 1.84 4.99 -5.43
C LEU A 140 1.33 6.13 -6.32
N ARG A 141 1.85 7.34 -6.10
CA ARG A 141 1.46 8.51 -6.89
C ARG A 141 1.81 8.33 -8.37
N ALA A 142 2.95 7.72 -8.68
CA ALA A 142 3.36 7.47 -10.05
C ALA A 142 2.50 6.39 -10.74
N ARG A 143 2.11 5.34 -10.03
CA ARG A 143 1.34 4.21 -10.58
C ARG A 143 -0.14 4.54 -10.77
N THR A 144 -0.82 4.98 -9.70
CA THR A 144 -2.29 5.16 -9.69
C THR A 144 -2.70 6.62 -9.63
N GLY A 145 -1.78 7.53 -9.25
CA GLY A 145 -2.13 8.90 -8.91
C GLY A 145 -2.68 9.04 -7.48
N SER A 146 -2.38 8.05 -6.63
CA SER A 146 -2.81 7.98 -5.23
C SER A 146 -2.62 9.30 -4.47
N LYS A 147 -3.53 9.51 -3.51
CA LYS A 147 -3.53 10.68 -2.62
C LYS A 147 -2.98 10.37 -1.23
N LEU A 148 -2.65 9.10 -0.95
CA LEU A 148 -1.97 8.74 0.27
C LEU A 148 -0.66 9.53 0.39
N ASP A 149 -0.37 10.00 1.60
CA ASP A 149 0.87 10.67 1.94
C ASP A 149 1.65 9.92 3.02
N VAL A 150 2.76 10.49 3.46
CA VAL A 150 3.68 9.79 4.37
C VAL A 150 3.04 9.55 5.74
N ASP A 151 2.13 10.40 6.21
CA ASP A 151 1.46 10.17 7.48
C ASP A 151 0.48 9.00 7.36
N ASP A 152 -0.18 8.85 6.20
CA ASP A 152 -1.05 7.70 5.93
C ASP A 152 -0.24 6.41 5.92
N ILE A 153 0.91 6.39 5.23
CA ILE A 153 1.76 5.18 5.12
C ILE A 153 2.42 4.85 6.46
N VAL A 154 2.88 5.83 7.24
CA VAL A 154 3.43 5.60 8.58
C VAL A 154 2.35 5.07 9.53
N ALA A 155 1.15 5.66 9.53
CA ALA A 155 0.03 5.16 10.33
C ALA A 155 -0.38 3.74 9.92
N PHE A 156 -0.34 3.46 8.61
CA PHE A 156 -0.63 2.16 8.05
C PHE A 156 0.43 1.11 8.37
N ASN A 157 1.73 1.47 8.45
CA ASN A 157 2.80 0.57 8.90
C ASN A 157 2.74 0.27 10.40
N ALA A 158 1.93 1.01 11.17
CA ALA A 158 1.77 0.81 12.61
C ALA A 158 0.36 0.27 12.95
N PHE A 159 -0.19 -0.54 12.04
CA PHE A 159 -1.58 -0.99 12.12
C PHE A 159 -1.83 -2.03 13.20
N GLU A 160 -0.77 -2.59 13.80
CA GLU A 160 -0.86 -3.45 14.98
C GLU A 160 -0.55 -2.63 16.25
N GLU A 161 0.49 -1.80 16.24
CA GLU A 161 0.92 -1.01 17.40
C GLU A 161 -0.11 0.05 17.82
N LEU A 162 -0.64 0.80 16.87
CA LEU A 162 -1.54 1.91 17.18
C LEU A 162 -2.88 1.44 17.78
N PRO A 163 -3.63 0.51 17.17
CA PRO A 163 -4.92 0.09 17.70
C PRO A 163 -4.79 -0.84 18.90
N ASP A 164 -3.78 -1.70 18.98
CA ASP A 164 -3.74 -2.77 19.98
C ASP A 164 -2.86 -2.44 21.20
N TYR A 165 -1.94 -1.48 21.08
CA TYR A 165 -1.11 -1.05 22.20
C TYR A 165 -1.34 0.42 22.59
N TYR A 166 -1.20 1.34 21.63
CA TYR A 166 -1.26 2.78 21.92
C TYR A 166 -2.66 3.24 22.37
N VAL A 167 -3.71 2.86 21.64
CA VAL A 167 -5.09 3.25 21.99
C VAL A 167 -5.52 2.69 23.35
N PRO A 168 -5.32 1.39 23.66
CA PRO A 168 -5.55 0.83 24.99
C PRO A 168 -4.83 1.57 26.11
N TRP A 169 -3.53 1.85 25.94
CA TRP A 169 -2.75 2.64 26.89
C TRP A 169 -3.36 4.04 27.09
N LEU A 170 -3.71 4.73 26.00
CA LEU A 170 -4.28 6.08 26.04
C LEU A 170 -5.65 6.09 26.72
N ASN A 171 -6.53 5.13 26.39
CA ASN A 171 -7.85 4.96 27.03
C ASN A 171 -7.72 4.77 28.54
N LYS A 172 -6.77 3.94 28.97
CA LYS A 172 -6.46 3.71 30.39
C LYS A 172 -6.00 5.00 31.07
N GLN A 173 -5.09 5.75 30.44
CA GLN A 173 -4.59 7.02 30.98
C GLN A 173 -5.70 8.09 31.09
N GLN A 174 -6.59 8.15 30.10
CA GLN A 174 -7.70 9.09 30.03
C GLN A 174 -8.96 8.65 30.79
N LYS A 175 -8.94 7.45 31.39
CA LYS A 175 -10.07 6.84 32.11
C LYS A 175 -11.36 6.81 31.28
N THR A 176 -11.24 6.50 29.98
CA THR A 176 -12.41 6.38 29.12
C THR A 176 -13.19 5.10 29.43
N GLY A 177 -14.49 5.08 29.16
CA GLY A 177 -15.33 3.87 29.30
C GLY A 177 -15.00 2.75 28.30
N LEU A 178 -14.02 2.97 27.43
CA LEU A 178 -13.43 2.01 26.48
C LEU A 178 -12.15 1.38 27.05
N ALA A 179 -12.08 1.22 28.38
CA ALA A 179 -10.92 0.65 29.05
C ALA A 179 -10.63 -0.77 28.51
N PRO A 180 -9.37 -1.09 28.19
CA PRO A 180 -9.05 -2.27 27.39
C PRO A 180 -9.18 -3.58 28.18
N ASP A 181 -9.72 -4.61 27.52
CA ASP A 181 -9.39 -6.01 27.81
C ASP A 181 -8.12 -6.34 27.01
N LEU A 182 -6.95 -6.14 27.62
CA LEU A 182 -5.66 -6.42 26.98
C LEU A 182 -5.50 -7.94 26.87
N LYS A 183 -5.79 -8.49 25.70
CA LYS A 183 -5.43 -9.85 25.32
C LYS A 183 -4.58 -9.76 24.06
N SER A 184 -3.46 -10.47 24.03
CA SER A 184 -2.68 -10.63 22.80
C SER A 184 -3.61 -11.25 21.74
N PRO A 185 -3.89 -10.55 20.63
CA PRO A 185 -4.68 -11.12 19.55
C PRO A 185 -3.78 -11.98 18.66
N GLY A 186 -4.14 -13.25 18.48
CA GLY A 186 -3.43 -14.15 17.56
C GLY A 186 -2.08 -14.63 18.12
N ASN A 187 -1.88 -15.94 18.10
CA ASN A 187 -0.56 -16.50 18.34
C ASN A 187 -0.17 -17.19 17.04
N CYS A 188 0.83 -16.67 16.34
CA CYS A 188 1.41 -17.40 15.22
C CYS A 188 1.97 -18.74 15.69
N SER A 189 2.35 -19.60 14.75
CA SER A 189 3.00 -20.87 15.07
C SER A 189 4.31 -21.00 14.31
N ALA A 190 5.41 -21.22 15.03
CA ALA A 190 6.74 -21.39 14.46
C ALA A 190 7.41 -22.68 14.93
N PHE A 191 8.32 -23.22 14.11
CA PHE A 191 9.26 -24.24 14.56
C PHE A 191 10.63 -24.09 13.89
N VAL A 192 11.66 -24.53 14.61
CA VAL A 192 13.03 -24.66 14.09
C VAL A 192 13.56 -26.05 14.41
N ALA A 193 14.09 -26.74 13.41
CA ALA A 193 14.74 -28.05 13.52
C ALA A 193 16.14 -28.01 12.91
N THR A 194 17.10 -28.71 13.52
CA THR A 194 18.51 -28.76 13.06
C THR A 194 19.21 -30.03 13.57
N GLY A 195 20.44 -30.29 13.11
CA GLY A 195 21.27 -31.40 13.55
C GLY A 195 20.64 -32.75 13.25
N SER A 196 20.54 -33.64 14.23
CA SER A 196 19.97 -34.99 14.03
C SER A 196 18.47 -35.00 13.71
N TRP A 197 17.78 -33.87 13.80
CA TRP A 197 16.36 -33.74 13.45
C TRP A 197 16.13 -33.44 11.96
N THR A 198 17.18 -33.14 11.19
CA THR A 198 17.13 -32.86 9.75
C THR A 198 18.05 -33.80 8.98
N LYS A 199 17.74 -34.08 7.70
CA LYS A 199 18.40 -35.15 6.91
C LYS A 199 19.91 -34.94 6.74
N ASP A 200 20.34 -33.68 6.68
CA ASP A 200 21.71 -33.25 6.40
C ASP A 200 22.27 -32.30 7.49
N GLY A 201 21.60 -32.23 8.63
CA GLY A 201 22.00 -31.36 9.74
C GLY A 201 21.77 -29.87 9.51
N GLN A 202 21.20 -29.46 8.37
CA GLN A 202 20.89 -28.06 8.07
C GLN A 202 19.68 -27.57 8.89
N ILE A 203 19.47 -26.26 8.89
CA ILE A 203 18.35 -25.63 9.60
C ILE A 203 17.08 -25.73 8.73
N VAL A 204 15.98 -26.15 9.33
CA VAL A 204 14.63 -26.03 8.79
C VAL A 204 13.84 -25.12 9.71
N MET A 205 13.33 -24.02 9.17
CA MET A 205 12.48 -23.05 9.87
C MET A 205 11.15 -22.95 9.14
N ALA A 206 10.04 -22.92 9.88
CA ALA A 206 8.73 -22.63 9.33
C ALA A 206 7.96 -21.68 10.25
N HIS A 207 7.11 -20.87 9.62
CA HIS A 207 6.22 -19.93 10.25
C HIS A 207 4.80 -20.12 9.71
N ASN A 208 3.80 -19.82 10.54
CA ASN A 208 2.41 -19.78 10.13
C ASN A 208 1.72 -18.57 10.77
N ASN A 209 1.40 -17.59 9.92
CA ASN A 209 0.63 -16.41 10.27
C ASN A 209 -0.76 -16.77 10.83
N TRP A 210 -1.09 -16.21 11.99
CA TRP A 210 -2.43 -16.26 12.57
C TRP A 210 -3.03 -14.86 12.65
N THR A 211 -3.71 -14.45 11.58
CA THR A 211 -4.36 -13.14 11.51
C THR A 211 -5.84 -13.25 11.13
N SER A 212 -6.56 -12.14 11.16
CA SER A 212 -7.95 -12.08 10.69
C SER A 212 -8.04 -12.35 9.19
N TYR A 213 -9.13 -12.95 8.71
CA TYR A 213 -9.32 -13.17 7.26
C TYR A 213 -9.21 -11.89 6.42
N ARG A 214 -9.60 -10.73 7.00
CA ARG A 214 -9.46 -9.42 6.37
C ARG A 214 -8.00 -9.11 6.06
N ASN A 215 -7.08 -9.32 6.98
CA ASN A 215 -5.67 -9.00 6.74
C ASN A 215 -4.98 -10.18 6.03
N GLY A 216 -5.29 -11.42 6.41
CA GLY A 216 -4.65 -12.63 5.88
C GLY A 216 -4.80 -12.81 4.37
N GLU A 217 -5.92 -12.41 3.76
CA GLU A 217 -6.08 -12.50 2.29
C GLU A 217 -5.14 -11.53 1.52
N ARG A 218 -4.57 -10.55 2.21
CA ARG A 218 -3.62 -9.54 1.67
C ARG A 218 -2.17 -9.87 2.02
N TRP A 219 -1.94 -10.76 2.98
CA TRP A 219 -0.61 -11.18 3.46
C TRP A 219 0.01 -12.27 2.57
N ARG A 220 0.15 -11.95 1.29
CA ARG A 220 0.54 -12.91 0.25
C ARG A 220 1.72 -12.40 -0.58
N ILE A 221 2.56 -11.56 0.00
CA ILE A 221 3.74 -11.02 -0.66
C ILE A 221 4.97 -11.81 -0.24
N VAL A 222 5.82 -12.14 -1.21
CA VAL A 222 7.20 -12.59 -0.97
C VAL A 222 8.11 -11.46 -1.44
N PHE A 223 8.78 -10.82 -0.49
CA PHE A 223 9.76 -9.78 -0.75
C PHE A 223 11.16 -10.37 -0.87
N ASP A 224 11.81 -10.03 -1.97
CA ASP A 224 13.22 -10.25 -2.21
C ASP A 224 13.92 -8.89 -2.30
N ILE A 225 14.59 -8.51 -1.23
CA ILE A 225 15.10 -7.15 -1.01
C ILE A 225 16.61 -7.16 -1.09
N ALA A 226 17.18 -6.46 -2.05
CA ALA A 226 18.60 -6.26 -2.25
C ALA A 226 18.99 -4.80 -1.94
N PRO A 227 19.17 -4.44 -0.67
CA PRO A 227 19.47 -3.06 -0.29
C PRO A 227 20.88 -2.67 -0.76
N LYS A 228 21.07 -1.38 -1.01
CA LYS A 228 22.39 -0.82 -1.40
C LYS A 228 23.46 -1.09 -0.33
N ASN A 229 23.08 -1.08 0.94
CA ASN A 229 23.96 -1.39 2.06
C ASN A 229 23.30 -2.47 2.92
N GLY A 230 24.10 -3.34 3.53
CA GLY A 230 23.58 -4.45 4.33
C GLY A 230 23.43 -5.73 3.52
N TYR A 231 22.53 -6.60 3.96
CA TYR A 231 22.36 -7.94 3.42
C TYR A 231 21.07 -8.05 2.60
N ARG A 232 21.09 -8.91 1.58
CA ARG A 232 19.86 -9.26 0.84
C ARG A 232 18.94 -10.05 1.76
N ILE A 233 17.65 -9.74 1.76
CA ILE A 233 16.63 -10.35 2.62
C ILE A 233 15.58 -11.01 1.73
N LEU A 234 15.20 -12.24 2.06
CA LEU A 234 13.98 -12.86 1.57
C LEU A 234 13.03 -12.98 2.76
N MET A 235 11.86 -12.34 2.66
CA MET A 235 10.86 -12.32 3.72
C MET A 235 9.46 -12.39 3.10
N ASP A 236 8.49 -12.85 3.86
CA ASP A 236 7.11 -12.60 3.52
C ASP A 236 6.71 -11.17 3.93
N GLY A 237 5.50 -10.73 3.61
CA GLY A 237 5.01 -9.48 4.18
C GLY A 237 3.69 -8.98 3.64
N PHE A 238 3.37 -7.75 4.04
CA PHE A 238 2.14 -7.05 3.74
C PHE A 238 2.39 -5.90 2.73
N PRO A 239 1.51 -5.69 1.74
CA PRO A 239 1.73 -4.66 0.74
C PRO A 239 1.70 -3.27 1.38
N GLY A 240 2.80 -2.52 1.20
CA GLY A 240 2.98 -1.15 1.70
C GLY A 240 3.55 -1.07 3.11
N VAL A 241 3.86 -2.21 3.72
CA VAL A 241 4.54 -2.33 5.02
C VAL A 241 6.00 -2.69 4.78
N ILE A 242 6.93 -2.00 5.44
CA ILE A 242 8.39 -2.16 5.20
C ILE A 242 9.02 -3.27 6.05
N ALA A 243 8.29 -3.79 7.02
CA ALA A 243 8.63 -4.99 7.79
C ALA A 243 7.78 -6.18 7.32
N SER A 244 8.15 -7.40 7.78
CA SER A 244 7.35 -8.59 7.51
C SER A 244 6.02 -8.52 8.25
N ASP A 245 6.04 -8.13 9.54
CA ASP A 245 4.93 -8.09 10.52
C ASP A 245 4.25 -9.47 10.77
N ASP A 246 4.42 -10.45 9.88
CA ASP A 246 4.21 -11.88 10.15
C ASP A 246 5.44 -12.48 10.84
N ASP A 247 6.59 -11.87 10.56
CA ASP A 247 7.90 -12.23 11.04
C ASP A 247 8.38 -13.60 10.55
N PHE A 248 8.58 -13.68 9.23
CA PHE A 248 9.44 -14.68 8.61
C PHE A 248 10.47 -14.00 7.69
N GLY A 249 11.76 -14.21 7.97
CA GLY A 249 12.82 -13.66 7.13
C GLY A 249 14.12 -14.45 7.18
N ILE A 250 14.83 -14.47 6.05
CA ILE A 250 16.20 -14.97 5.95
C ILE A 250 17.07 -13.93 5.24
N ASN A 251 18.33 -13.80 5.63
CA ASN A 251 19.26 -12.89 4.95
C ASN A 251 20.46 -13.62 4.32
N SER A 252 21.17 -12.92 3.45
CA SER A 252 22.34 -13.46 2.73
C SER A 252 23.56 -13.74 3.60
N ASP A 253 23.57 -13.31 4.87
CA ASP A 253 24.63 -13.64 5.84
C ASP A 253 24.31 -14.92 6.65
N GLY A 254 23.16 -15.54 6.38
CA GLY A 254 22.73 -16.77 7.04
C GLY A 254 21.93 -16.56 8.33
N LEU A 255 21.46 -15.34 8.62
CA LEU A 255 20.49 -15.11 9.69
C LEU A 255 19.10 -15.57 9.22
N MET A 256 18.40 -16.29 10.10
CA MET A 256 17.00 -16.68 9.94
C MET A 256 16.23 -16.17 11.14
N VAL A 257 15.09 -15.52 10.91
CA VAL A 257 14.27 -14.86 11.95
C VAL A 257 12.84 -15.34 11.82
N THR A 258 12.26 -15.70 12.96
CA THR A 258 10.81 -15.89 13.10
C THR A 258 10.38 -15.66 14.55
N GLU A 259 9.15 -15.19 14.77
CA GLU A 259 8.58 -15.01 16.12
C GLU A 259 7.15 -15.57 16.21
N THR A 260 6.58 -15.49 17.41
CA THR A 260 5.16 -15.72 17.69
C THR A 260 4.77 -14.86 18.90
N THR A 261 3.72 -14.05 18.78
CA THR A 261 3.21 -13.13 19.81
C THR A 261 2.69 -13.79 21.10
#